data_AF-A0A4Z2HUA0-F1
#
_entry.id   AF-A0A4Z2HUA0-F1
#
_cell.length_a   1.000
_cell.length_b   1.000
_cell.length_c   1.000
_cell.angle_alpha   90.00
_cell.angle_beta   90.00
_cell.angle_gamma   90.00
#
_symmetry.space_group_name_H-M   'P 1'
#
loop_
_entity.id
_entity.type
_entity.pdbx_description
1 polymer ?
#
loop_
_entity_poly.entity_id
_entity_poly.type
_entity_poly.pdbx_seq_one_letter_code
_entity_poly.pdbx_strand_id
1 'polypeptide(L)'
;MVRYKLEVTTGTYTVSTDQSLGKLLLFKVEKDPFSYLPENEWYLSKIVVTTPEGEAILFPCHRWISRGELVELRGGREQQAACGENSAP
;
A
#
# COMPACT_ATOMS: atom_id res chain seq x y z
N MET A 1 -19.38 16.56 -20.84
CA MET A 1 -18.08 16.22 -20.22
C MET A 1 -18.38 15.70 -18.81
N VAL A 2 -18.40 14.39 -18.62
CA VAL A 2 -18.66 13.79 -17.30
C VAL A 2 -17.35 13.87 -16.51
N ARG A 3 -17.38 14.51 -15.34
CA ARG A 3 -16.25 14.54 -14.41
C ARG A 3 -16.48 13.47 -13.36
N TYR A 4 -15.66 12.43 -13.35
CA TYR A 4 -15.65 11.44 -12.28
C TYR A 4 -14.78 11.97 -11.14
N LYS A 5 -15.33 11.99 -9.92
CA LYS A 5 -14.57 12.31 -8.70
C LYS A 5 -14.09 10.99 -8.11
N LEU A 6 -12.78 10.75 -8.13
CA LEU A 6 -12.17 9.64 -7.41
C LEU A 6 -11.96 10.10 -5.97
N GLU A 7 -12.69 9.52 -5.01
CA GLU A 7 -12.42 9.75 -3.60
C GLU A 7 -11.31 8.78 -3.14
N VAL A 8 -10.12 9.33 -2.96
CA VAL A 8 -8.97 8.59 -2.43
C VAL A 8 -8.89 8.83 -0.93
N THR A 9 -9.05 7.76 -0.15
CA THR A 9 -8.90 7.81 1.30
C THR A 9 -7.59 7.13 1.68
N THR A 10 -6.71 7.87 2.38
CA THR A 10 -5.46 7.35 2.92
C THR A 10 -5.57 7.26 4.43
N GLY A 11 -5.44 6.05 4.99
CA GLY A 11 -5.35 5.82 6.44
C GLY A 11 -3.89 5.65 6.87
N THR A 12 -3.51 6.24 8.00
CA THR A 12 -2.20 6.03 8.63
C THR A 12 -2.39 5.29 9.95
N TYR A 13 -1.60 4.24 10.16
CA TYR A 13 -1.70 3.38 11.33
C TYR A 13 -0.31 3.19 11.93
N THR A 14 -0.22 3.29 13.26
CA THR A 14 1.03 3.01 13.99
C THR A 14 0.99 1.58 14.52
N VAL A 15 1.99 0.79 14.17
CA VAL A 15 2.14 -0.60 14.63
C VAL A 15 3.45 -0.70 15.40
N SER A 16 3.39 -1.19 16.64
CA SER A 16 4.55 -1.45 17.50
C SER A 16 4.87 -2.93 17.53
N THR A 17 6.15 -3.28 17.47
CA THR A 17 6.63 -4.66 17.60
C THR A 17 7.64 -4.77 18.74
N ASP A 18 7.57 -5.85 19.52
CA ASP A 18 8.49 -6.08 20.65
C ASP A 18 9.91 -6.42 20.20
N GLN A 19 10.06 -6.85 18.94
CA GLN A 19 11.32 -7.24 18.32
C GLN A 19 11.49 -6.56 16.96
N SER A 20 12.74 -6.39 16.56
CA SER A 20 13.07 -5.91 15.21
C SER A 20 12.70 -6.99 14.19
N LEU A 21 11.88 -6.62 13.20
CA LEU A 21 11.52 -7.48 12.07
C LEU A 21 12.66 -7.60 11.04
N GLY A 22 13.74 -6.85 11.21
CA GLY A 22 14.82 -6.74 10.23
C GLY A 22 14.31 -6.16 8.91
N LYS A 23 14.85 -6.66 7.80
CA LYS A 23 14.45 -6.22 6.46
C LYS A 23 13.04 -6.74 6.12
N LEU A 24 12.08 -5.84 5.95
CA LEU A 24 10.73 -6.20 5.51
C LEU A 24 10.75 -6.73 4.06
N LEU A 25 10.27 -7.95 3.86
CA LEU A 25 10.23 -8.62 2.56
C LEU A 25 8.81 -8.77 2.02
N LEU A 26 7.86 -9.06 2.92
CA LEU A 26 6.47 -9.29 2.59
C LEU A 26 5.56 -8.43 3.48
N PHE A 27 4.45 -8.00 2.90
CA PHE A 27 3.32 -7.41 3.59
C PHE A 27 2.08 -8.24 3.29
N LYS A 28 1.35 -8.66 4.32
CA LYS A 28 0.08 -9.37 4.15
C LYS A 28 -1.07 -8.47 4.60
N VAL A 29 -2.09 -8.37 3.77
CA VAL A 29 -3.31 -7.61 4.06
C VAL A 29 -4.52 -8.50 3.84
N GLU A 30 -5.44 -8.49 4.78
CA GLU A 30 -6.72 -9.19 4.70
C GLU A 30 -7.84 -8.20 5.03
N LYS A 31 -8.89 -8.21 4.21
CA LYS A 31 -10.11 -7.49 4.55
C LYS A 31 -10.92 -8.35 5.53
N ASP A 32 -11.12 -7.84 6.74
CA ASP A 32 -11.81 -8.55 7.83
C ASP A 32 -13.12 -9.22 7.33
N PRO A 33 -13.19 -10.57 7.41
CA PRO A 33 -14.34 -11.33 6.96
C PRO A 33 -15.61 -10.99 7.75
N PHE A 34 -15.49 -10.56 9.01
CA PHE A 34 -16.62 -10.27 9.89
C PHE A 34 -17.05 -8.79 9.88
N SER A 35 -16.47 -7.96 9.01
CA SER A 35 -16.84 -6.54 8.93
C SER A 35 -18.34 -6.36 8.66
N TYR A 36 -19.06 -5.76 9.61
CA TYR A 36 -20.52 -5.52 9.55
C TYR A 36 -20.95 -4.44 8.54
N LEU A 37 -19.98 -3.81 7.87
CA LEU A 37 -20.25 -2.85 6.82
C LEU A 37 -20.80 -3.58 5.58
N PRO A 38 -21.74 -2.97 4.83
CA PRO A 38 -22.20 -3.53 3.57
C PRO A 38 -21.00 -3.86 2.68
N GLU A 39 -21.10 -4.98 1.96
CA GLU A 39 -20.02 -5.55 1.18
C GLU A 39 -19.54 -4.58 0.10
N ASN A 40 -18.49 -3.81 0.42
CA ASN A 40 -17.76 -2.98 -0.52
C ASN A 40 -16.37 -3.59 -0.69
N GLU A 41 -16.04 -4.00 -1.91
CA GLU A 41 -14.67 -4.32 -2.32
C GLU A 41 -13.77 -3.10 -2.07
N TRP A 42 -12.52 -3.35 -1.66
CA TRP A 42 -11.56 -2.29 -1.42
C TRP A 42 -10.57 -2.24 -2.57
N TYR A 43 -10.53 -1.14 -3.32
CA TYR A 43 -9.43 -0.90 -4.24
C TYR A 43 -8.21 -0.45 -3.45
N LEU A 44 -7.25 -1.37 -3.26
CA LEU A 44 -6.00 -1.07 -2.58
C LEU A 44 -4.97 -0.63 -3.61
N SER A 45 -4.62 0.66 -3.60
CA SER A 45 -3.61 1.21 -4.50
C SER A 45 -2.20 0.76 -4.10
N LYS A 46 -1.77 1.12 -2.88
CA LYS A 46 -0.43 0.85 -2.36
C LYS A 46 -0.42 0.88 -0.83
N ILE A 47 0.58 0.24 -0.24
CA ILE A 47 0.90 0.34 1.18
C ILE A 47 2.32 0.91 1.30
N VAL A 48 2.51 1.85 2.22
CA VAL A 48 3.83 2.42 2.55
C VAL A 48 4.10 2.09 4.01
N VAL A 49 5.21 1.43 4.28
CA VAL A 49 5.65 1.13 5.63
C VAL A 49 6.87 1.98 5.93
N THR A 50 6.77 2.84 6.93
CA THR A 50 7.93 3.59 7.46
C THR A 50 8.50 2.80 8.63
N THR A 51 9.73 2.33 8.49
CA THR A 51 10.42 1.63 9.57
C THR A 51 10.84 2.61 10.67
N PRO A 52 11.09 2.14 11.91
CA PRO A 52 11.62 2.99 12.99
C PRO A 52 12.93 3.70 12.63
N GLU A 53 13.72 3.12 11.73
CA GLU A 53 14.97 3.68 11.21
C GLU A 53 14.74 4.80 10.17
N GLY A 54 13.48 5.05 9.79
CA GLY A 54 13.09 6.07 8.82
C GLY A 54 13.09 5.62 7.37
N GLU A 55 13.28 4.32 7.08
CA GLU A 55 13.19 3.79 5.72
C GLU A 55 11.71 3.63 5.32
N ALA A 56 11.32 4.18 4.17
CA ALA A 56 10.00 3.99 3.59
C ALA A 56 10.04 2.86 2.56
N ILE A 57 9.23 1.82 2.78
CA ILE A 57 9.13 0.65 1.91
C ILE A 57 7.76 0.64 1.23
N LEU A 58 7.76 0.57 -0.10
CA LEU A 58 6.55 0.55 -0.91
C LEU A 58 6.12 -0.88 -1.24
N PHE A 59 4.84 -1.14 -1.04
CA PHE A 59 4.16 -2.36 -1.47
C PHE A 59 3.02 -1.97 -2.44
N PRO A 60 3.27 -1.93 -3.76
CA PRO A 60 2.23 -1.66 -4.74
C PRO A 60 1.24 -2.84 -4.81
N CYS A 61 -0.05 -2.55 -4.93
CA CYS A 61 -1.12 -3.56 -4.94
C CYS A 61 -2.02 -3.43 -6.18
N HIS A 62 -2.51 -2.22 -6.46
CA HIS A 62 -3.33 -1.85 -7.63
C HIS A 62 -4.44 -2.85 -8.00
N ARG A 63 -5.15 -3.39 -7.00
CA ARG A 63 -6.22 -4.38 -7.19
C ARG A 63 -7.35 -4.19 -6.19
N TRP A 64 -8.51 -4.71 -6.57
CA TRP A 64 -9.66 -4.88 -5.69
C TRP A 64 -9.43 -6.06 -4.74
N ILE A 65 -9.80 -5.89 -3.47
CA ILE A 65 -9.70 -6.89 -2.41
C ILE A 65 -11.10 -7.19 -1.89
N SER A 66 -11.47 -8.46 -1.98
CA SER A 66 -12.74 -9.00 -1.52
C SER A 66 -12.70 -9.33 -0.02
N ARG A 67 -13.87 -9.54 0.57
CA ARG A 67 -14.00 -9.95 1.97
C ARG A 67 -13.30 -11.29 2.21
N GLY A 68 -12.45 -11.37 3.24
CA GLY A 68 -11.68 -12.57 3.56
C GLY A 68 -10.56 -12.92 2.57
N GLU A 69 -10.29 -12.05 1.59
CA GLU A 69 -9.19 -12.25 0.65
C GLU A 69 -7.87 -11.82 1.30
N LEU A 70 -6.94 -12.79 1.42
CA LEU A 70 -5.58 -12.55 1.86
C LEU A 70 -4.70 -12.18 0.65
N VAL A 71 -4.17 -10.96 0.65
CA VAL A 71 -3.24 -10.48 -0.37
C VAL A 71 -1.83 -10.39 0.20
N GLU A 72 -0.89 -11.04 -0.48
CA GLU A 72 0.54 -11.00 -0.15
C GLU A 72 1.27 -10.11 -1.14
N LEU A 73 1.92 -9.07 -0.62
CA LEU A 73 2.69 -8.10 -1.40
C LEU A 73 4.17 -8.27 -1.09
N ARG A 74 5.01 -8.28 -2.12
CA ARG A 74 6.46 -8.26 -1.96
C ARG A 74 6.95 -6.81 -2.02
N GLY A 75 7.85 -6.46 -1.10
CA GLY A 75 8.40 -5.12 -1.01
C GLY A 75 9.19 -4.79 -2.27
N GLY A 76 8.75 -3.77 -3.01
CA GLY A 76 9.55 -3.14 -4.04
C GLY A 76 10.39 -2.05 -3.38
N ARG A 77 11.71 -2.09 -3.51
CA ARG A 77 12.47 -0.84 -3.37
C ARG A 77 11.93 0.07 -4.47
N GLU A 78 11.37 1.22 -4.13
CA GLU A 78 11.21 2.31 -5.09
C GLU A 78 12.61 2.64 -5.61
N GLN A 79 12.98 2.10 -6.76
CA GLN A 79 13.79 2.89 -7.68
C GLN A 79 12.85 3.99 -8.12
N GLN A 80 12.96 5.15 -7.47
CA GLN A 80 12.58 6.40 -8.11
C GLN A 80 13.32 6.38 -9.46
N ALA A 81 12.61 6.05 -10.53
CA ALA A 81 13.02 6.43 -11.85
C ALA A 81 12.94 7.96 -11.84
N ALA A 82 14.04 8.60 -11.46
CA ALA A 82 14.30 9.97 -11.86
C ALA A 82 14.21 9.94 -13.38
N CYS A 83 13.06 10.34 -13.93
CA CYS A 83 12.97 10.74 -15.32
C CYS A 83 13.86 11.98 -15.40
N GLY A 84 15.12 11.75 -15.77
CA GLY A 84 16.10 12.81 -15.93
C GLY A 84 15.56 13.83 -16.90
N GLU A 85 15.56 15.09 -16.48
CA GLU A 85 15.58 16.23 -17.37
C GLU A 85 16.78 16.05 -18.32
N ASN A 86 16.51 15.56 -19.53
CA ASN A 86 17.43 15.71 -20.64
C ASN A 86 16.89 16.85 -21.50
N SER A 87 17.44 18.01 -21.19
CA SER A 87 17.56 19.20 -22.02
C SER A 87 17.62 18.82 -23.51
N ALA A 88 16.62 19.25 -24.28
CA ALA A 88 16.73 19.28 -25.73
C ALA A 88 17.50 20.56 -26.15
N PRO A 89 18.31 20.50 -27.22
CA PRO A 89 19.11 21.62 -27.70
C PRO A 89 18.27 22.79 -28.24
#